data_AF-A0A961F340-F1
#
_entry.id   AF-A0A961F340-F1
#
_cell.length_a   1.000
_cell.length_b   1.000
_cell.length_c   1.000
_cell.angle_alpha   90.00
_cell.angle_beta   90.00
_cell.angle_gamma   90.00
#
_symmetry.space_group_name_H-M   'P 1'
#
loop_
_entity.id
_entity.type
_entity.pdbx_description
1 polymer ?
#
loop_
_entity_poly.entity_id
_entity_poly.type
_entity_poly.pdbx_seq_one_letter_code
_entity_poly.pdbx_strand_id
1 'polypeptide(L)'
;MSEPRILRFYLETGLRESAAEGRHNFIGKIAAVAESAGYRVKFRPDSAAERAAAATRPGYAMVHMTPPHNDRALTFRRVYHYPFWA
;
A
#
# COMPACT_ATOMS: atom_id res chain seq x y z
N MET A 1 7.22 8.24 -21.00
CA MET A 1 6.41 7.01 -21.01
C MET A 1 5.50 7.03 -19.80
N SER A 2 4.24 6.61 -19.92
CA SER A 2 3.34 6.53 -18.76
C SER A 2 3.73 5.34 -17.86
N GLU A 3 3.66 5.54 -16.56
CA GLU A 3 3.91 4.47 -15.59
C GLU A 3 2.87 3.35 -15.72
N PRO A 4 3.23 2.08 -15.49
CA PRO A 4 2.26 1.00 -15.46
C PRO A 4 1.17 1.28 -14.43
N ARG A 5 -0.10 1.03 -14.82
CA ARG A 5 -1.25 1.08 -13.91
C ARG A 5 -1.27 -0.11 -12.96
N ILE A 6 -0.31 -0.13 -12.03
CA ILE A 6 -0.16 -1.14 -10.99
C ILE A 6 0.01 -0.41 -9.67
N LEU A 7 -0.86 -0.71 -8.71
CA LEU A 7 -0.77 -0.22 -7.33
C LEU A 7 -0.34 -1.39 -6.42
N ARG A 8 0.79 -1.22 -5.72
CA ARG A 8 1.29 -2.23 -4.78
C ARG A 8 1.16 -1.74 -3.35
N PHE A 9 0.51 -2.53 -2.50
CA PHE A 9 0.53 -2.32 -1.06
C PHE A 9 1.67 -3.13 -0.44
N TYR A 10 2.52 -2.47 0.33
CA TYR A 10 3.56 -3.13 1.13
C TYR A 10 3.12 -3.15 2.58
N LEU A 11 2.86 -4.36 3.09
CA LEU A 11 2.14 -4.60 4.34
C LEU A 11 2.85 -5.67 5.18
N GLU A 12 2.77 -5.54 6.49
CA GLU A 12 3.16 -6.56 7.46
C GLU A 12 2.22 -7.78 7.35
N THR A 13 2.70 -8.96 7.75
CA THR A 13 2.04 -10.26 7.46
C THR A 13 0.54 -10.29 7.75
N GLY A 14 0.11 -9.96 8.97
CA GLY A 14 -1.32 -10.04 9.33
C GLY A 14 -2.19 -9.00 8.62
N LEU A 15 -1.65 -7.80 8.36
CA LEU A 15 -2.37 -6.76 7.61
C LEU A 15 -2.48 -7.15 6.13
N ARG A 16 -1.42 -7.74 5.57
CA ARG A 16 -1.37 -8.26 4.20
C ARG A 16 -2.42 -9.34 3.97
N GLU A 17 -2.52 -10.30 4.88
CA GLU A 17 -3.51 -11.38 4.81
C GLU A 17 -4.94 -10.84 4.89
N SER A 18 -5.21 -9.96 5.87
CA SER A 18 -6.50 -9.28 6.00
C SER A 18 -6.88 -8.47 4.75
N ALA A 19 -5.90 -7.80 4.12
CA ALA A 19 -6.11 -7.08 2.88
C ALA A 19 -6.37 -8.01 1.68
N ALA A 20 -5.59 -9.09 1.53
CA ALA A 20 -5.74 -10.05 0.45
C ALA A 20 -7.08 -10.81 0.50
N GLU A 21 -7.61 -11.03 1.70
CA GLU A 21 -8.92 -11.65 1.94
C GLU A 21 -10.08 -10.64 1.89
N GLY A 22 -9.81 -9.36 1.62
CA GLY A 22 -10.84 -8.32 1.55
C GLY A 22 -11.47 -7.93 2.89
N ARG A 23 -10.88 -8.36 4.02
CA ARG A 23 -11.37 -8.08 5.38
C ARG A 23 -10.98 -6.70 5.89
N HIS A 24 -9.94 -6.08 5.32
CA HIS A 24 -9.49 -4.76 5.77
C HIS A 24 -10.19 -3.61 5.04
N ASN A 25 -11.12 -2.92 5.71
CA ASN A 25 -12.00 -1.90 5.14
C ASN A 25 -11.27 -0.79 4.34
N PHE A 26 -10.32 -0.07 4.94
CA PHE A 26 -9.62 1.04 4.27
C PHE A 26 -8.89 0.59 3.00
N ILE A 27 -8.03 -0.43 3.13
CA ILE A 27 -7.27 -1.00 2.02
C ILE A 27 -8.20 -1.54 0.93
N GLY A 28 -9.27 -2.25 1.29
CA GLY A 28 -10.27 -2.77 0.35
C GLY A 28 -10.95 -1.66 -0.45
N LYS A 29 -11.31 -0.54 0.18
CA LYS A 29 -11.89 0.62 -0.53
C LYS A 29 -10.92 1.25 -1.53
N ILE A 30 -9.66 1.45 -1.14
CA ILE A 30 -8.65 2.00 -2.06
C ILE A 30 -8.39 1.03 -3.22
N ALA A 31 -8.29 -0.27 -2.93
CA ALA A 31 -8.12 -1.30 -3.94
C ALA A 31 -9.27 -1.29 -4.96
N ALA A 32 -10.52 -1.28 -4.49
CA ALA A 32 -11.70 -1.23 -5.34
C ALA A 32 -11.73 0.01 -6.24
N VAL A 33 -11.41 1.19 -5.70
CA VAL A 33 -11.34 2.43 -6.50
C VAL A 33 -10.23 2.32 -7.55
N ALA A 34 -9.03 1.87 -7.17
CA ALA A 34 -7.92 1.70 -8.10
C ALA A 34 -8.25 0.71 -9.23
N GLU A 35 -8.86 -0.42 -8.89
CA GLU A 35 -9.30 -1.43 -9.87
C GLU A 35 -10.37 -0.88 -10.82
N SER A 36 -11.35 -0.13 -10.30
CA SER A 36 -12.36 0.53 -11.13
C SER A 36 -11.76 1.56 -12.10
N ALA A 37 -10.61 2.16 -11.75
CA ALA A 37 -9.84 3.05 -12.62
C ALA A 37 -8.89 2.31 -13.58
N GLY A 38 -8.93 0.97 -13.62
CA GLY A 38 -8.12 0.13 -14.50
C GLY A 38 -6.70 -0.14 -13.99
N TYR A 39 -6.45 -0.02 -12.68
CA TYR A 39 -5.19 -0.44 -12.07
C TYR A 39 -5.26 -1.91 -11.67
N ARG A 40 -4.11 -2.60 -11.74
CA ARG A 40 -3.93 -3.90 -11.10
C ARG A 40 -3.43 -3.70 -9.67
N VAL A 41 -4.13 -4.23 -8.68
CA VAL A 41 -3.71 -4.17 -7.27
C VAL A 41 -2.90 -5.42 -6.90
N LYS A 42 -1.84 -5.24 -6.11
CA LYS A 42 -1.04 -6.33 -5.56
C LYS A 42 -0.67 -6.07 -4.10
N PHE A 43 -0.73 -7.11 -3.28
CA PHE A 43 -0.25 -7.07 -1.89
C PHE A 43 1.14 -7.72 -1.81
N ARG A 44 2.11 -7.02 -1.25
CA ARG A 44 3.51 -7.44 -1.08
C ARG A 44 3.89 -7.38 0.40
N PRO A 45 4.79 -8.27 0.87
CA PRO A 45 5.29 -8.16 2.23
C PRO A 45 6.20 -6.93 2.38
N ASP A 46 6.13 -6.26 3.52
CA ASP A 46 7.10 -5.21 3.90
C ASP A 46 8.41 -5.82 4.46
N SER A 47 9.09 -6.62 3.62
CA SER A 47 10.40 -7.17 3.95
C SER A 47 11.53 -6.27 3.42
N ALA A 48 12.72 -6.37 4.02
CA ALA A 48 13.89 -5.61 3.53
C ALA A 48 14.18 -5.87 2.04
N ALA A 49 14.06 -7.12 1.60
CA ALA A 49 14.24 -7.50 0.20
C ALA A 49 13.19 -6.86 -0.72
N GLU A 50 11.91 -6.86 -0.31
CA GLU A 50 10.86 -6.22 -1.12
C GLU A 50 10.96 -4.70 -1.13
N ARG A 51 11.39 -4.06 -0.04
CA ARG A 51 11.66 -2.62 0.00
C ARG A 51 12.80 -2.22 -0.94
N ALA A 52 13.90 -2.98 -0.93
CA ALA A 52 15.01 -2.75 -1.84
C ALA A 52 14.56 -2.87 -3.30
N ALA A 53 13.77 -3.90 -3.62
CA ALA A 53 13.22 -4.07 -4.97
C ALA A 53 12.18 -2.99 -5.32
N ALA A 54 11.44 -2.44 -4.35
CA ALA A 54 10.42 -1.43 -4.57
C ALA A 54 11.00 -0.08 -5.02
N ALA A 55 12.21 0.27 -4.56
CA ALA A 55 12.85 1.54 -4.86
C ALA A 55 12.91 1.84 -6.37
N THR A 56 13.15 0.81 -7.20
CA THR A 56 13.28 0.94 -8.66
C THR A 56 12.11 0.34 -9.43
N ARG A 57 11.10 -0.23 -8.77
CA ARG A 57 10.00 -0.95 -9.43
C ARG A 57 9.04 0.04 -10.12
N PRO A 58 8.68 -0.18 -11.41
CA PRO A 58 7.70 0.65 -12.09
C PRO A 58 6.29 0.55 -11.50
N GLY A 59 5.50 1.62 -11.70
CA GLY A 59 4.16 1.79 -11.16
C GLY A 59 4.15 2.50 -9.81
N TYR A 60 3.09 2.26 -9.04
CA TYR A 60 2.77 3.01 -7.83
C TYR A 60 2.77 2.11 -6.60
N ALA A 61 2.98 2.73 -5.44
CA ALA A 61 3.00 2.01 -4.17
C ALA A 61 2.27 2.75 -3.04
N MET A 62 1.72 1.97 -2.12
CA MET A 62 1.28 2.42 -0.81
C MET A 62 1.99 1.62 0.26
N VAL A 63 2.59 2.33 1.22
CA VAL A 63 3.35 1.73 2.33
C VAL A 63 2.67 2.05 3.65
N HIS A 64 2.63 1.08 4.54
CA HIS A 64 2.02 1.25 5.86
C HIS A 64 3.06 1.78 6.86
N MET A 65 2.79 2.93 7.49
CA MET A 65 3.56 3.48 8.63
C MET A 65 5.05 3.81 8.40
N THR A 66 5.63 3.47 7.25
CA THR A 66 7.03 3.68 6.88
C THR A 66 7.19 4.77 5.82
N PRO A 67 8.38 5.37 5.64
CA PRO A 67 8.63 6.33 4.56
C PRO A 67 8.38 5.72 3.16
N PRO A 68 7.93 6.52 2.18
CA PRO A 68 7.74 6.05 0.82
C PRO A 68 9.08 5.60 0.20
N HIS A 69 9.04 4.59 -0.65
CA HIS A 69 10.25 4.03 -1.27
C HIS A 69 10.83 4.90 -2.40
N ASN A 70 10.00 5.73 -3.03
CA ASN A 70 10.34 6.65 -4.12
C ASN A 70 9.20 7.67 -4.33
N ASP A 71 9.35 8.55 -5.32
CA ASP A 71 8.40 9.63 -5.65
C ASP A 71 7.01 9.17 -6.12
N ARG A 72 6.84 7.87 -6.40
CA ARG A 72 5.56 7.26 -6.81
C ARG A 72 4.92 6.42 -5.70
N ALA A 73 5.47 6.51 -4.49
CA ALA A 73 4.95 5.83 -3.32
C ALA A 73 4.31 6.82 -2.34
N LEU A 74 3.21 6.41 -1.70
CA LEU A 74 2.57 7.15 -0.62
C LEU A 74 2.58 6.34 0.66
N THR A 75 2.78 7.00 1.79
CA THR A 75 2.58 6.40 3.10
C THR A 75 1.14 6.61 3.55
N PHE A 76 0.50 5.56 4.04
CA PHE A 76 -0.71 5.68 4.84
C PHE A 76 -0.42 5.30 6.29
N ARG A 77 -0.99 6.06 7.23
CA ARG A 77 -0.76 5.91 8.65
C ARG A 77 -2.07 5.78 9.39
N ARG A 78 -2.08 4.99 10.46
CA ARG A 78 -3.18 4.99 11.41
C ARG A 78 -3.17 6.32 12.15
N VAL A 79 -4.30 7.02 12.15
CA VAL A 79 -4.48 8.20 12.99
C VAL A 79 -4.66 7.72 14.43
N TYR A 80 -3.72 8.02 15.31
CA TYR A 80 -3.81 7.72 16.74
C TYR A 80 -4.63 8.80 17.45
N HIS A 81 -5.92 8.93 17.11
CA HIS A 81 -6.81 9.92 17.71
C HIS A 81 -7.41 9.43 19.05
N TYR A 82 -6.65 8.78 19.94
CA TYR A 82 -7.25 8.23 21.17
C TYR A 82 -6.35 8.09 22.41
N PRO A 83 -5.36 8.98 22.62
CA PRO A 83 -5.22 9.43 24.02
C PRO A 83 -5.08 10.94 24.23
N PHE A 84 -4.85 11.75 23.19
CA PHE A 84 -4.33 13.11 23.43
C PHE A 84 -5.31 14.25 23.18
N TRP A 85 -6.41 14.04 22.46
CA TRP A 85 -7.35 15.10 22.09
C TRP A 85 -8.77 14.81 22.61
N ALA A 86 -8.91 14.89 23.94
CA ALA A 86 -10.19 15.08 24.63
C ALA A 86 -10.44 16.59 24.81
#